data_AF-A0A932UMI3-F1
#
_entry.id   AF-A0A932UMI3-F1
#
_cell.length_a   1.000
_cell.length_b   1.000
_cell.length_c   1.000
_cell.angle_alpha   90.00
_cell.angle_beta   90.00
_cell.angle_gamma   90.00
#
_symmetry.space_group_name_H-M   'P 1'
#
loop_
_entity.id
_entity.type
_entity.pdbx_description
1 polymer ?
#
loop_
_entity_poly.entity_id
_entity_poly.type
_entity_poly.pdbx_seq_one_letter_code
_entity_poly.pdbx_strand_id
1 'polypeptide(L)' 'MSVEPANFTSARFDLNDWSEWLELAYERRWTDGLPVVPPTPARVAEIVAYLGRDPQESLGLIPPKLGNATIEKI' A
#
# COMPACT_ATOMS: atom_id res chain seq x y z
N MET A 1 9.41 17.05 -8.17
CA MET A 1 9.82 15.99 -9.10
C MET A 1 8.57 15.17 -9.35
N SER A 2 7.91 15.36 -10.48
CA SER A 2 6.65 14.67 -10.79
C SER A 2 6.99 13.24 -11.18
N VAL A 3 6.82 12.31 -10.25
CA VAL A 3 6.93 10.87 -10.54
C VAL A 3 5.70 10.51 -11.36
N GLU A 4 5.88 10.09 -12.60
CA GLU A 4 4.83 9.51 -13.44
C GLU A 4 4.09 8.43 -12.62
N PRO A 5 2.76 8.42 -12.58
CA PRO A 5 2.03 7.47 -11.74
C PRO A 5 2.28 6.07 -12.27
N ALA A 6 3.08 5.30 -11.52
CA ALA A 6 3.21 3.86 -11.71
C ALA A 6 1.81 3.22 -11.77
N ASN A 7 1.65 2.22 -12.64
CA ASN A 7 0.37 1.54 -12.86
C ASN A 7 -0.02 0.69 -11.63
N PHE A 8 -0.55 1.34 -10.59
CA PHE A 8 -0.86 0.67 -9.33
C PHE A 8 -2.21 -0.04 -9.37
N THR A 9 -2.25 -1.29 -8.90
CA THR A 9 -3.45 -2.15 -8.87
C THR A 9 -4.08 -2.28 -7.49
N SER A 10 -3.40 -1.82 -6.44
CA SER A 10 -3.92 -1.85 -5.06
C SER A 10 -5.23 -1.08 -4.93
N ALA A 11 -6.12 -1.59 -4.07
CA ALA A 11 -7.36 -0.92 -3.72
C ALA A 11 -7.07 0.47 -3.15
N ARG A 12 -7.84 1.46 -3.60
CA ARG A 12 -7.77 2.84 -3.11
C ARG A 12 -9.04 3.16 -2.34
N PHE A 13 -8.88 3.89 -1.25
CA PHE A 13 -9.97 4.33 -0.41
C PHE A 13 -9.85 5.85 -0.27
N ASP A 14 -10.89 6.57 -0.72
CA ASP A 14 -11.00 8.01 -0.54
C ASP A 14 -11.68 8.25 0.81
N LEU A 15 -10.90 8.62 1.81
CA LEU A 15 -11.35 8.82 3.19
C LEU A 15 -11.40 10.31 3.50
N ASN A 16 -12.35 10.71 4.35
CA ASN A 16 -12.59 12.12 4.67
C ASN A 16 -11.53 12.68 5.62
N ASP A 17 -11.10 11.88 6.59
CA ASP A 17 -10.14 12.29 7.61
C ASP A 17 -9.33 11.12 8.18
N TRP A 18 -8.50 11.44 9.17
CA TRP A 18 -7.65 10.48 9.85
C TRP A 18 -8.42 9.47 10.72
N SER A 19 -9.54 9.87 11.31
CA SER A 19 -10.35 8.99 12.15
C SER A 19 -10.92 7.85 11.32
N GLU A 20 -11.43 8.16 10.13
CA GLU A 20 -11.98 7.15 9.21
C GLU A 20 -10.90 6.15 8.77
N TRP A 21 -9.66 6.61 8.57
CA TRP A 21 -8.53 5.72 8.32
C TRP A 21 -8.24 4.78 9.50
N LEU A 22 -8.18 5.30 10.73
CA LEU A 22 -7.91 4.49 11.91
C LEU A 22 -8.99 3.41 12.12
N GLU A 23 -10.26 3.78 11.97
CA GLU A 23 -11.38 2.84 12.06
C GLU A 23 -11.31 1.79 10.95
N LEU A 24 -11.09 2.19 9.69
CA LEU A 24 -10.94 1.24 8.58
C LEU A 24 -9.79 0.26 8.82
N ALA A 25 -8.62 0.76 9.24
CA ALA A 25 -7.46 -0.07 9.52
C ALA A 25 -7.72 -1.05 10.67
N TYR A 26 -8.47 -0.62 11.69
CA TYR A 26 -8.90 -1.46 12.79
C TYR A 26 -9.90 -2.54 12.35
N GLU A 27 -10.98 -2.16 11.67
CA GLU A 27 -12.01 -3.09 11.16
C GLU A 27 -11.43 -4.15 10.21
N ARG A 28 -10.47 -3.76 9.37
CA ARG A 28 -9.76 -4.66 8.45
C ARG A 28 -8.68 -5.50 9.12
N ARG A 29 -8.40 -5.27 10.40
CA ARG A 29 -7.33 -5.90 11.18
C ARG A 29 -5.95 -5.69 10.55
N TRP A 30 -5.69 -4.48 10.05
CA TRP A 30 -4.39 -4.05 9.52
C TRP A 30 -3.47 -3.46 10.59
N THR A 31 -4.03 -3.12 11.75
CA THR A 31 -3.29 -2.67 12.93
C THR A 31 -3.40 -3.70 14.06
N ASP A 32 -2.50 -3.62 15.03
CA ASP A 32 -2.51 -4.32 16.31
C ASP A 32 -3.38 -3.64 17.38
N GLY A 33 -4.05 -2.54 17.03
CA GLY A 33 -4.84 -1.70 17.93
C GLY A 33 -4.21 -0.33 18.21
N LEU A 34 -2.98 -0.10 17.74
CA LEU A 34 -2.34 1.22 17.78
C LEU A 34 -2.63 2.05 16.52
N PRO A 35 -2.49 3.38 16.58
CA PRO A 35 -2.58 4.21 15.40
C PRO A 35 -1.52 3.85 14.36
N VAL A 36 -1.94 3.68 13.10
CA VAL A 36 -1.07 3.38 11.96
C VAL A 36 -1.14 4.51 10.92
N VAL A 37 -0.09 4.68 10.12
CA VAL A 37 -0.03 5.70 9.06
C VAL A 37 -0.43 5.07 7.71
N PRO A 38 -1.33 5.68 6.93
CA PRO A 38 -1.73 5.12 5.64
C PRO A 38 -0.61 5.24 4.60
N PRO A 39 -0.41 4.21 3.77
CA PRO A 39 0.39 4.36 2.57
C PRO A 39 -0.36 5.28 1.59
N THR A 40 0.27 6.40 1.19
CA THR A 40 -0.31 7.32 0.20
C THR A 40 0.25 7.01 -1.19
N PRO A 41 -0.54 7.20 -2.28
CA PRO A 41 -0.07 6.91 -3.63
C PRO A 41 1.23 7.64 -4.00
N ALA A 42 1.39 8.89 -3.54
CA ALA A 42 2.61 9.66 -3.77
C ALA A 42 3.85 9.03 -3.12
N ARG A 43 3.75 8.61 -1.84
CA ARG A 43 4.87 7.96 -1.13
C ARG A 43 5.22 6.60 -1.75
N VAL A 44 4.22 5.83 -2.16
CA VAL A 44 4.44 4.55 -2.85
C VAL A 44 5.13 4.79 -4.20
N ALA A 45 4.72 5.80 -4.97
CA ALA A 45 5.37 6.15 -6.23
C ALA A 45 6.83 6.55 -6.06
N GLU A 46 7.17 7.33 -5.03
CA GLU A 46 8.55 7.68 -4.72
C GLU A 46 9.41 6.45 -4.42
N ILE A 47 8.90 5.51 -3.60
CA ILE A 47 9.60 4.27 -3.25
C ILE A 47 9.79 3.39 -4.50
N VAL A 48 8.75 3.18 -5.30
CA VAL A 48 8.84 2.35 -6.50
C VAL A 48 9.79 2.96 -7.53
N ALA A 49 9.74 4.28 -7.74
CA ALA A 49 10.65 4.98 -8.61
C ALA A 49 12.11 4.87 -8.13
N TYR A 50 12.34 4.94 -6.82
CA TYR A 50 13.66 4.73 -6.23
C TYR A 50 14.17 3.30 -6.46
N LEU A 51 13.30 2.29 -6.35
CA LEU A 51 13.66 0.89 -6.60
C LEU A 51 13.93 0.62 -8.09
N GLY A 52 13.31 1.36 -9.01
CA GLY A 52 13.47 1.20 -10.45
C GLY A 52 12.96 -0.15 -10.99
N ARG A 53 12.07 -0.81 -10.25
CA ARG A 53 11.48 -2.11 -10.60
C ARG A 53 10.03 -1.96 -11.05
N ASP A 54 9.52 -2.97 -11.75
CA ASP A 54 8.11 -3.02 -12.12
C ASP A 54 7.25 -3.15 -10.85
N PRO A 55 6.29 -2.22 -10.60
CA PRO A 55 5.40 -2.30 -9.45
C PRO A 55 4.61 -3.62 -9.36
N GLN A 56 4.36 -4.29 -10.49
CA GLN A 56 3.65 -5.57 -10.57
C GLN A 56 4.58 -6.78 -10.48
N GLU A 57 5.89 -6.59 -10.38
CA GLU A 57 6.85 -7.68 -10.24
C GLU A 57 6.54 -8.48 -8.97
N SER A 58 6.24 -9.77 -9.15
CA SER A 58 5.92 -10.68 -8.05
C SER A 58 7.17 -11.06 -7.26
N LEU A 59 7.06 -10.97 -5.94
CA LEU A 59 8.02 -11.50 -4.97
C LEU A 59 7.64 -12.91 -4.50
N GLY A 60 6.58 -13.49 -5.08
CA GLY A 60 6.02 -14.78 -4.72
C GLY A 60 4.81 -14.70 -3.78
N LEU A 61 4.33 -15.87 -3.37
CA LEU A 61 3.21 -16.00 -2.44
C LEU A 61 3.71 -15.93 -1.00
N ILE A 62 3.17 -14.98 -0.22
CA ILE A 62 3.57 -14.77 1.18
C ILE A 62 2.53 -15.41 2.12
N PRO A 63 2.92 -16.37 2.98
CA PRO A 63 2.07 -16.84 4.09
C PRO A 63 1.70 -15.70 5.05
N PRO A 64 0.57 -15.77 5.79
CA PRO A 64 -0.32 -16.93 5.94
C PRO A 64 -1.45 -16.99 4.91
N LYS A 65 -1.76 -15.87 4.22
CA LYS A 65 -2.87 -15.82 3.24
C LYS A 65 -2.48 -16.30 1.85
N LEU A 66 -1.20 -16.59 1.61
CA LEU A 66 -0.64 -16.95 0.31
C LEU A 66 -1.02 -15.93 -0.78
N GLY A 67 -1.05 -14.65 -0.40
CA GLY A 67 -1.28 -13.56 -1.33
C GLY A 67 -0.05 -13.33 -2.19
N ASN A 68 -0.25 -13.01 -3.48
CA ASN A 68 0.82 -12.61 -4.36
C ASN A 68 1.38 -11.24 -3.91
N ALA A 69 2.56 -11.24 -3.32
CA ALA A 69 3.26 -10.01 -2.97
C ALA A 69 3.94 -9.45 -4.22
N THR A 70 3.85 -8.14 -4.38
CA THR A 70 4.41 -7.41 -5.51
C THR A 70 5.17 -6.20 -4.99
N ILE A 71 6.04 -5.61 -5.81
CA ILE A 71 6.83 -4.43 -5.42
C ILE A 71 5.95 -3.29 -4.89
N GLU A 72 4.74 -3.08 -5.43
CA GLU A 72 3.84 -2.03 -4.94
C GLU A 72 3.14 -2.36 -3.61
N LYS A 73 3.07 -3.64 -3.20
CA LYS A 73 2.24 -4.14 -2.07
C LYS A 73 3.05 -4.55 -0.84
N ILE A 74 4.36 -4.30 -0.85
CA ILE A 74 5.25 -4.57 0.29
C ILE A 74 5.61 -3.30 1.06
#